data_AF-A0A6M1KYM0-F1
#
_entry.id   AF-A0A6M1KYM0-F1
#
_cell.length_a   1.000
_cell.length_b   1.000
_cell.length_c   1.000
_cell.angle_alpha   90.00
_cell.angle_beta   90.00
_cell.angle_gamma   90.00
#
_symmetry.space_group_name_H-M   'P 1'
#
loop_
_entity.id
_entity.type
_entity.pdbx_description
1 polymer ?
#
loop_
_entity_poly.entity_id
_entity_poly.type
_entity_poly.pdbx_seq_one_letter_code
_entity_poly.pdbx_strand_id
1 'polypeptide(L)'
;MPTPPPQRRLGRALAFGLVLTTAAVATNTPVSAGPPRPTGPTFGPNVTIFDPSMPVSQIQATLDAAHAAQVDNEMGTTRHAYLFRPGHYGTADQPLQIKVGYYTEISGLGASPTDVVINGKVEAYNRCLTEGGTANCIALVNFWRTLSNLSLRINAAGQDDCRASANFWAVSQAVSMRRLDISGGGLSLMDYCTNGPQYASGGFIADSRLPATTNGSQQQWLTRNSEVESWSNAVWNQVFAGVVGAPDDAGFPDPPYTTLDTTPLSREKPYLFVDARGKYQVRVPAVRRDTRGITWGDRMTPGRTIPISDFFVARPSDPVHVINRELARGRHLLLTPGVYDVARSIEVRRPDTIVLGIGHATLTAVNGAVPLDVAGVPGVVVAGVTIDAGLKESPVLLRVGRKHGRNHSTPRNPITLSDVYFRVGGPHIGKTDTALEVNSDHVLIDHTWVWRGDHGVEGFTEGVNGDTDRWRTNTGRYGVVVNGDHVTATGLFVEHFQRYNTVWNGEHGTTILYQNELPYDPPTQADWHNGTVNGWAGYKVGDRVRHHTLHGGGVYVFNQNNPSIRTENGFEVPVRPGIRLHHIMTVNLSAGTIDHVVNGVGEAAGMDRVGAPVYLEQYP
;
A
#
# COMPACT_ATOMS: atom_id res chain seq x y z
N MET A 1 -18.99 62.71 65.79
CA MET A 1 -20.01 63.49 65.06
C MET A 1 -20.06 62.96 63.63
N PRO A 2 -21.22 62.87 62.95
CA PRO A 2 -22.59 62.79 63.48
C PRO A 2 -23.31 61.47 63.12
N THR A 3 -24.37 61.17 63.86
CA THR A 3 -25.43 60.18 63.54
C THR A 3 -26.74 60.99 63.27
N PRO A 4 -27.99 60.46 63.18
CA PRO A 4 -28.48 59.07 63.19
C PRO A 4 -29.40 58.62 61.99
N PRO A 5 -30.76 58.46 62.07
CA PRO A 5 -31.49 57.22 61.65
C PRO A 5 -32.64 57.54 60.62
N PRO A 6 -33.81 56.83 60.47
CA PRO A 6 -34.42 55.62 61.10
C PRO A 6 -34.98 54.60 60.04
N GLN A 7 -35.95 53.68 60.22
CA GLN A 7 -36.92 53.39 61.31
C GLN A 7 -37.29 51.88 61.47
N ARG A 8 -38.51 51.46 61.05
CA ARG A 8 -39.16 50.15 61.31
C ARG A 8 -40.29 49.91 60.28
N ARG A 9 -40.59 48.65 59.96
CA ARG A 9 -41.91 47.94 59.97
C ARG A 9 -41.81 46.61 59.19
N LEU A 10 -42.55 45.51 59.34
CA LEU A 10 -43.73 44.98 60.08
C LEU A 10 -44.70 44.33 59.05
N GLY A 11 -44.95 43.02 59.15
CA GLY A 11 -45.84 42.24 58.27
C GLY A 11 -45.37 40.78 58.18
N ARG A 12 -45.87 39.79 58.95
CA ARG A 12 -47.22 39.20 59.07
C ARG A 12 -47.79 38.56 57.79
N ALA A 13 -47.70 37.22 57.72
CA ALA A 13 -48.74 36.33 57.19
C ALA A 13 -48.60 34.94 57.85
N LEU A 14 -49.70 34.21 58.05
CA LEU A 14 -49.72 32.79 58.46
C LEU A 14 -50.28 31.94 57.32
N ALA A 15 -49.86 30.68 57.24
CA ALA A 15 -50.63 29.59 56.63
C ALA A 15 -50.31 28.27 57.34
N PHE A 16 -51.31 27.37 57.44
CA PHE A 16 -51.17 26.02 58.00
C PHE A 16 -50.73 25.01 56.93
N GLY A 17 -50.13 23.89 57.35
CA GLY A 17 -49.83 22.77 56.46
C GLY A 17 -49.16 21.58 57.17
N LEU A 18 -49.96 20.71 57.80
CA LEU A 18 -49.50 19.42 58.36
C LEU A 18 -49.73 18.31 57.33
N VAL A 19 -48.67 17.65 56.86
CA VAL A 19 -48.76 16.44 56.02
C VAL A 19 -47.69 15.44 56.46
N LEU A 20 -48.07 14.15 56.48
CA LEU A 20 -47.21 13.02 56.83
C LEU A 20 -46.23 12.70 55.69
N THR A 21 -45.04 12.20 56.03
CA THR A 21 -44.22 11.39 55.11
C THR A 21 -44.21 9.94 55.59
N THR A 22 -44.73 9.04 54.77
CA THR A 22 -44.76 7.59 55.01
C THR A 22 -43.39 6.94 54.76
N ALA A 23 -43.07 5.89 55.52
CA ALA A 23 -41.89 5.08 55.27
C ALA A 23 -42.11 4.15 54.06
N ALA A 24 -41.20 4.20 53.08
CA ALA A 24 -41.18 3.29 51.94
C ALA A 24 -40.01 2.30 52.08
N VAL A 25 -40.31 1.01 52.07
CA VAL A 25 -39.29 -0.06 52.11
C VAL A 25 -38.76 -0.27 50.69
N ALA A 26 -37.48 0.04 50.46
CA ALA A 26 -36.83 -0.20 49.18
C ALA A 26 -36.44 -1.67 49.02
N THR A 27 -36.95 -2.33 47.98
CA THR A 27 -36.54 -3.69 47.59
C THR A 27 -35.33 -3.63 46.67
N ASN A 28 -34.19 -4.14 47.14
CA ASN A 28 -32.98 -4.25 46.32
C ASN A 28 -33.18 -5.30 45.22
N THR A 29 -33.31 -4.86 43.97
CA THR A 29 -33.16 -5.74 42.81
C THR A 29 -31.67 -6.04 42.55
N PRO A 30 -31.32 -7.27 42.17
CA PRO A 30 -29.93 -7.59 41.83
C PRO A 30 -29.55 -6.90 40.51
N VAL A 31 -28.51 -6.05 40.56
CA VAL A 31 -27.97 -5.41 39.36
C VAL A 31 -27.32 -6.46 38.48
N SER A 32 -27.93 -6.74 37.32
CA SER A 32 -27.31 -7.60 36.30
C SER A 32 -25.99 -6.98 35.84
N ALA A 33 -24.91 -7.77 35.90
CA ALA A 33 -23.61 -7.33 35.42
C ALA A 33 -23.65 -7.18 33.90
N GLY A 34 -23.51 -5.95 33.41
CA GLY A 34 -23.38 -5.68 31.98
C GLY A 34 -22.18 -6.43 31.37
N PRO A 35 -22.20 -6.73 30.05
CA PRO A 35 -21.17 -7.51 29.40
C PRO A 35 -19.77 -6.91 29.63
N PRO A 36 -18.73 -7.75 29.81
CA PRO A 36 -17.42 -7.29 30.24
C PRO A 36 -16.83 -6.26 29.27
N ARG A 37 -16.67 -5.03 29.78
CA ARG A 37 -16.20 -3.87 29.01
C ARG A 37 -14.81 -4.17 28.42
N PRO A 38 -14.59 -4.04 27.09
CA PRO A 38 -13.32 -4.44 26.47
C PRO A 38 -12.10 -3.76 27.11
N THR A 39 -11.19 -4.54 27.70
CA THR A 39 -10.02 -4.04 28.46
C THR A 39 -8.79 -3.75 27.56
N GLY A 40 -9.05 -3.24 26.37
CA GLY A 40 -8.05 -2.88 25.35
C GLY A 40 -8.36 -1.54 24.67
N PRO A 41 -7.42 -0.99 23.87
CA PRO A 41 -7.66 0.25 23.15
C PRO A 41 -8.76 0.09 22.09
N THR A 42 -9.48 1.18 21.82
CA THR A 42 -10.51 1.23 20.78
C THR A 42 -9.91 1.78 19.48
N PHE A 43 -9.72 0.92 18.48
CA PHE A 43 -9.14 1.23 17.17
C PHE A 43 -10.05 2.06 16.23
N GLY A 44 -11.02 2.79 16.79
CA GLY A 44 -12.03 3.55 16.04
C GLY A 44 -13.21 2.70 15.56
N PRO A 45 -14.22 3.32 14.92
CA PRO A 45 -15.41 2.62 14.41
C PRO A 45 -15.12 1.82 13.12
N ASN A 46 -14.06 2.18 12.40
CA ASN A 46 -13.69 1.62 11.09
C ASN A 46 -12.92 0.29 11.16
N VAL A 47 -12.80 -0.27 12.37
CA VAL A 47 -12.12 -1.55 12.63
C VAL A 47 -13.12 -2.55 13.19
N THR A 48 -13.44 -3.58 12.41
CA THR A 48 -14.25 -4.71 12.86
C THR A 48 -13.32 -5.83 13.30
N ILE A 49 -13.52 -6.35 14.52
CA ILE A 49 -12.72 -7.47 15.05
C ILE A 49 -13.65 -8.67 15.24
N PHE A 50 -13.44 -9.71 14.43
CA PHE A 50 -14.17 -10.96 14.51
C PHE A 50 -13.53 -11.89 15.54
N ASP A 51 -14.36 -12.68 16.23
CA ASP A 51 -13.96 -13.68 17.22
C ASP A 51 -14.51 -15.06 16.76
N PRO A 52 -13.81 -16.19 16.97
CA PRO A 52 -14.26 -17.50 16.48
C PRO A 52 -15.60 -17.96 17.08
N SER A 53 -16.08 -17.32 18.14
CA SER A 53 -17.41 -17.52 18.71
C SER A 53 -18.56 -16.86 17.93
N MET A 54 -18.26 -16.01 16.94
CA MET A 54 -19.28 -15.33 16.12
C MET A 54 -19.84 -16.26 15.04
N PRO A 55 -21.17 -16.29 14.79
CA PRO A 55 -21.75 -17.09 13.71
C PRO A 55 -21.19 -16.72 12.33
N VAL A 56 -20.83 -17.73 11.52
CA VAL A 56 -20.25 -17.53 10.18
C VAL A 56 -21.14 -16.64 9.31
N SER A 57 -22.47 -16.82 9.37
CA SER A 57 -23.45 -15.99 8.65
C SER A 57 -23.44 -14.51 9.06
N GLN A 58 -23.10 -14.18 10.31
CA GLN A 58 -22.95 -12.79 10.76
C GLN A 58 -21.65 -12.16 10.22
N ILE A 59 -20.56 -12.94 10.20
CA ILE A 59 -19.27 -12.50 9.63
C ILE A 59 -19.43 -12.28 8.11
N GLN A 60 -20.03 -13.25 7.42
CA GLN A 60 -20.35 -13.20 5.99
C GLN A 60 -21.18 -11.95 5.65
N ALA A 61 -22.34 -11.76 6.29
CA ALA A 61 -23.20 -10.60 6.02
C ALA A 61 -22.53 -9.25 6.33
N THR A 62 -21.60 -9.20 7.29
CA THR A 62 -20.80 -7.99 7.58
C THR A 62 -19.83 -7.68 6.43
N LEU A 63 -19.21 -8.71 5.85
CA LEU A 63 -18.25 -8.58 4.76
C LEU A 63 -18.91 -8.38 3.40
N ASP A 64 -20.09 -8.97 3.16
CA ASP A 64 -20.90 -8.72 1.97
C ASP A 64 -21.36 -7.25 1.92
N ALA A 65 -21.81 -6.71 3.06
CA ALA A 65 -22.16 -5.30 3.19
C ALA A 65 -20.93 -4.38 3.00
N ALA A 66 -19.77 -4.77 3.53
CA ALA A 66 -18.52 -4.06 3.31
C ALA A 66 -18.11 -4.04 1.83
N HIS A 67 -18.16 -5.20 1.16
CA HIS A 67 -17.89 -5.31 -0.27
C HIS A 67 -18.87 -4.47 -1.09
N ALA A 68 -20.17 -4.56 -0.83
CA ALA A 68 -21.18 -3.77 -1.53
C ALA A 68 -20.97 -2.25 -1.38
N ALA A 69 -20.45 -1.78 -0.24
CA ALA A 69 -20.11 -0.38 -0.01
C ALA A 69 -18.74 0.04 -0.59
N GLN A 70 -17.84 -0.91 -0.86
CA GLN A 70 -16.44 -0.64 -1.22
C GLN A 70 -16.03 -1.11 -2.62
N VAL A 71 -16.85 -1.88 -3.35
CA VAL A 71 -16.46 -2.44 -4.66
C VAL A 71 -16.40 -1.39 -5.77
N ASP A 72 -17.27 -0.37 -5.75
CA ASP A 72 -17.26 0.78 -6.67
C ASP A 72 -16.54 2.02 -6.10
N ASN A 73 -16.08 1.96 -4.84
CA ASN A 73 -15.73 3.13 -4.06
C ASN A 73 -14.24 3.53 -4.19
N GLU A 74 -13.77 3.59 -5.44
CA GLU A 74 -12.37 3.80 -5.80
C GLU A 74 -11.83 5.12 -5.25
N MET A 75 -12.46 6.24 -5.58
CA MET A 75 -12.01 7.57 -5.17
C MET A 75 -12.59 8.02 -3.81
N GLY A 76 -13.12 7.09 -3.02
CA GLY A 76 -13.75 7.35 -1.73
C GLY A 76 -12.80 7.71 -0.59
N THR A 77 -13.38 8.18 0.52
CA THR A 77 -12.69 8.51 1.78
C THR A 77 -12.90 7.48 2.89
N THR A 78 -13.78 6.49 2.70
CA THR A 78 -13.99 5.36 3.61
C THR A 78 -12.79 4.40 3.56
N ARG A 79 -12.47 3.81 4.71
CA ARG A 79 -11.26 3.03 4.99
C ARG A 79 -11.62 1.99 6.03
N HIS A 80 -11.29 0.70 5.82
CA HIS A 80 -11.76 -0.37 6.70
C HIS A 80 -10.69 -1.43 6.97
N ALA A 81 -10.68 -1.95 8.21
CA ALA A 81 -9.90 -3.14 8.58
C ALA A 81 -10.80 -4.19 9.25
N TYR A 82 -10.80 -5.40 8.69
CA TYR A 82 -11.53 -6.57 9.17
C TYR A 82 -10.51 -7.56 9.73
N LEU A 83 -10.47 -7.64 11.06
CA LEU A 83 -9.40 -8.28 11.80
C LEU A 83 -9.90 -9.55 12.49
N PHE A 84 -9.29 -10.69 12.18
CA PHE A 84 -9.71 -12.01 12.65
C PHE A 84 -8.84 -12.44 13.83
N ARG A 85 -9.44 -12.76 14.97
CA ARG A 85 -8.71 -13.29 16.14
C ARG A 85 -8.19 -14.71 15.91
N PRO A 86 -7.20 -15.17 16.69
CA PRO A 86 -6.75 -16.56 16.65
C PRO A 86 -7.91 -17.56 16.78
N GLY A 87 -7.98 -18.53 15.87
CA GLY A 87 -9.03 -19.55 15.77
C GLY A 87 -9.44 -19.86 14.31
N HIS A 88 -10.58 -20.55 14.17
CA HIS A 88 -11.10 -21.03 12.88
C HIS A 88 -12.40 -20.32 12.49
N TYR A 89 -12.57 -20.04 11.20
CA TYR A 89 -13.71 -19.35 10.62
C TYR A 89 -14.21 -20.08 9.38
N GLY A 90 -15.54 -20.30 9.29
CA GLY A 90 -16.14 -21.15 8.25
C GLY A 90 -16.02 -22.66 8.56
N THR A 91 -16.87 -23.46 7.94
CA THR A 91 -16.88 -24.93 8.03
C THR A 91 -16.86 -25.56 6.63
N ALA A 92 -16.87 -26.89 6.53
CA ALA A 92 -16.98 -27.58 5.24
C ALA A 92 -18.29 -27.21 4.51
N ASP A 93 -19.43 -27.27 5.22
CA ASP A 93 -20.77 -27.03 4.68
C ASP A 93 -21.16 -25.54 4.65
N GLN A 94 -20.47 -24.70 5.44
CA GLN A 94 -20.67 -23.24 5.50
C GLN A 94 -19.32 -22.52 5.47
N PRO A 95 -18.61 -22.51 4.32
CA PRO A 95 -17.39 -21.72 4.16
C PRO A 95 -17.66 -20.22 4.26
N LEU A 96 -16.62 -19.46 4.63
CA LEU A 96 -16.63 -18.00 4.63
C LEU A 96 -16.11 -17.50 3.27
N GLN A 97 -16.99 -16.94 2.44
CA GLN A 97 -16.72 -16.52 1.07
C GLN A 97 -16.52 -14.99 1.02
N ILE A 98 -15.31 -14.50 1.33
CA ILE A 98 -15.01 -13.08 1.45
C ILE A 98 -14.71 -12.47 0.06
N LYS A 99 -15.35 -11.34 -0.28
CA LYS A 99 -14.95 -10.48 -1.40
C LYS A 99 -14.37 -9.16 -0.89
N VAL A 100 -13.34 -8.63 -1.55
CA VAL A 100 -12.53 -7.50 -1.06
C VAL A 100 -12.57 -6.33 -2.04
N GLY A 101 -13.28 -5.27 -1.65
CA GLY A 101 -13.33 -3.99 -2.39
C GLY A 101 -12.15 -3.07 -2.09
N TYR A 102 -12.25 -1.81 -2.54
CA TYR A 102 -11.24 -0.78 -2.29
C TYR A 102 -11.10 -0.47 -0.78
N TYR A 103 -9.92 -0.02 -0.39
CA TYR A 103 -9.53 0.40 0.97
C TYR A 103 -9.83 -0.59 2.09
N THR A 104 -9.77 -1.88 1.77
CA THR A 104 -10.14 -2.96 2.68
C THR A 104 -8.92 -3.78 3.05
N GLU A 105 -8.61 -3.82 4.35
CA GLU A 105 -7.65 -4.77 4.92
C GLU A 105 -8.40 -5.97 5.52
N ILE A 106 -8.08 -7.17 5.05
CA ILE A 106 -8.44 -8.45 5.66
C ILE A 106 -7.18 -8.98 6.34
N SER A 107 -7.17 -9.14 7.67
CA SER A 107 -5.95 -9.54 8.37
C SER A 107 -6.18 -10.42 9.60
N GLY A 108 -5.34 -11.44 9.78
CA GLY A 108 -5.32 -12.25 10.98
C GLY A 108 -4.51 -11.60 12.10
N LEU A 109 -5.01 -11.68 13.33
CA LEU A 109 -4.39 -11.22 14.57
C LEU A 109 -3.57 -12.34 15.25
N GLY A 110 -3.08 -13.31 14.48
CA GLY A 110 -2.18 -14.37 14.93
C GLY A 110 -0.77 -13.88 15.20
N ALA A 111 -0.05 -14.54 16.10
CA ALA A 111 1.41 -14.39 16.17
C ALA A 111 2.08 -15.04 14.94
N SER A 112 1.47 -16.12 14.43
CA SER A 112 1.74 -16.81 13.17
C SER A 112 0.49 -16.77 12.27
N PRO A 113 0.61 -16.84 10.93
CA PRO A 113 -0.53 -17.01 10.03
C PRO A 113 -1.38 -18.23 10.38
N THR A 114 -0.73 -19.30 10.81
CA THR A 114 -1.35 -20.57 11.24
C THR A 114 -2.29 -20.45 12.43
N ASP A 115 -2.25 -19.33 13.17
CA ASP A 115 -3.12 -19.12 14.33
C ASP A 115 -4.53 -18.68 13.91
N VAL A 116 -4.72 -18.22 12.66
CA VAL A 116 -5.99 -17.72 12.12
C VAL A 116 -6.31 -18.49 10.84
N VAL A 117 -7.35 -19.31 10.84
CA VAL A 117 -7.70 -20.18 9.72
C VAL A 117 -9.06 -19.80 9.15
N ILE A 118 -9.07 -19.34 7.89
CA ILE A 118 -10.30 -19.19 7.10
C ILE A 118 -10.51 -20.45 6.28
N ASN A 119 -11.66 -21.10 6.45
CA ASN A 119 -12.18 -22.17 5.59
C ASN A 119 -13.20 -21.53 4.64
N GLY A 120 -12.86 -21.44 3.36
CA GLY A 120 -13.59 -20.64 2.37
C GLY A 120 -12.65 -19.95 1.40
N LYS A 121 -12.91 -18.68 1.05
CA LYS A 121 -12.16 -17.94 0.02
C LYS A 121 -12.02 -16.47 0.40
N VAL A 122 -11.00 -15.78 -0.12
CA VAL A 122 -10.80 -14.33 0.06
C VAL A 122 -10.38 -13.71 -1.26
N GLU A 123 -11.27 -12.91 -1.85
CA GLU A 123 -11.27 -12.76 -3.31
C GLU A 123 -11.39 -11.32 -3.83
N ALA A 124 -10.79 -11.09 -4.99
CA ALA A 124 -10.95 -9.92 -5.83
C ALA A 124 -11.22 -10.38 -7.28
N TYR A 125 -12.22 -9.77 -7.92
CA TYR A 125 -12.71 -10.09 -9.26
C TYR A 125 -12.58 -8.87 -10.19
N ASN A 126 -12.65 -9.07 -11.50
CA ASN A 126 -12.61 -7.99 -12.48
C ASN A 126 -13.76 -6.98 -12.24
N ARG A 127 -13.47 -5.71 -12.50
CA ARG A 127 -14.41 -4.59 -12.46
C ARG A 127 -14.95 -4.37 -13.87
N CYS A 128 -16.25 -4.55 -14.09
CA CYS A 128 -16.91 -4.20 -15.35
C CYS A 128 -17.33 -2.73 -15.31
N LEU A 129 -16.55 -1.87 -15.97
CA LEU A 129 -16.67 -0.41 -15.83
C LEU A 129 -17.62 0.26 -16.85
N THR A 130 -18.10 -0.47 -17.86
CA THR A 130 -18.97 0.10 -18.92
C THR A 130 -20.27 -0.69 -19.12
N GLU A 131 -21.18 -0.12 -19.91
CA GLU A 131 -22.49 -0.71 -20.29
C GLU A 131 -23.41 -1.09 -19.12
N GLY A 132 -23.20 -0.50 -17.95
CA GLY A 132 -23.98 -0.82 -16.74
C GLY A 132 -23.48 -2.05 -15.98
N GLY A 133 -22.21 -2.44 -16.20
CA GLY A 133 -21.57 -3.55 -15.51
C GLY A 133 -21.43 -4.83 -16.34
N THR A 134 -21.63 -4.75 -17.66
CA THR A 134 -21.53 -5.90 -18.58
C THR A 134 -20.29 -5.87 -19.47
N ALA A 135 -19.59 -4.74 -19.56
CA ALA A 135 -18.42 -4.56 -20.42
C ALA A 135 -17.26 -3.85 -19.72
N ASN A 136 -16.11 -3.81 -20.39
CA ASN A 136 -14.81 -3.40 -19.85
C ASN A 136 -14.50 -4.07 -18.50
N CYS A 137 -14.62 -5.40 -18.47
CA CYS A 137 -14.45 -6.24 -17.28
C CYS A 137 -12.98 -6.57 -17.03
N ILE A 138 -12.23 -5.63 -16.46
CA ILE A 138 -10.77 -5.69 -16.27
C ILE A 138 -10.37 -5.55 -14.80
N ALA A 139 -9.12 -5.88 -14.46
CA ALA A 139 -8.55 -5.68 -13.13
C ALA A 139 -7.54 -4.52 -13.04
N LEU A 140 -7.29 -3.76 -14.13
CA LEU A 140 -6.32 -2.64 -14.14
C LEU A 140 -6.54 -1.64 -13.01
N VAL A 141 -7.80 -1.37 -12.62
CA VAL A 141 -8.16 -0.46 -11.53
C VAL A 141 -8.26 -1.11 -10.14
N ASN A 142 -7.93 -2.39 -9.97
CA ASN A 142 -8.16 -3.10 -8.70
C ASN A 142 -7.08 -2.79 -7.64
N PHE A 143 -7.08 -1.56 -7.14
CA PHE A 143 -6.12 -1.01 -6.19
C PHE A 143 -6.48 -1.18 -4.70
N TRP A 144 -5.55 -0.76 -3.84
CA TRP A 144 -5.72 -0.43 -2.41
C TRP A 144 -6.45 -1.47 -1.56
N ARG A 145 -6.00 -2.72 -1.57
CA ARG A 145 -6.51 -3.77 -0.68
C ARG A 145 -5.41 -4.68 -0.13
N THR A 146 -5.58 -5.15 1.10
CA THR A 146 -4.55 -5.90 1.84
C THR A 146 -5.14 -7.22 2.35
N LEU A 147 -4.39 -8.31 2.17
CA LEU A 147 -4.70 -9.64 2.70
C LEU A 147 -3.47 -10.17 3.46
N SER A 148 -3.56 -10.37 4.78
CA SER A 148 -2.37 -10.75 5.54
C SER A 148 -2.55 -11.61 6.80
N ASN A 149 -1.46 -12.30 7.17
CA ASN A 149 -1.24 -12.95 8.47
C ASN A 149 -2.31 -13.99 8.85
N LEU A 150 -2.71 -14.84 7.90
CA LEU A 150 -3.70 -15.92 8.08
C LEU A 150 -3.43 -17.13 7.18
N SER A 151 -3.90 -18.31 7.60
CA SER A 151 -4.06 -19.49 6.75
C SER A 151 -5.38 -19.42 5.99
N LEU A 152 -5.35 -19.69 4.68
CA LEU A 152 -6.53 -19.88 3.85
C LEU A 152 -6.62 -21.35 3.42
N ARG A 153 -7.68 -22.02 3.86
CA ARG A 153 -8.06 -23.37 3.44
C ARG A 153 -9.20 -23.22 2.44
N ILE A 154 -8.82 -23.26 1.16
CA ILE A 154 -9.70 -22.99 0.04
C ILE A 154 -10.86 -23.99 0.05
N ASN A 155 -12.08 -23.47 0.14
CA ASN A 155 -13.31 -24.25 0.04
C ASN A 155 -14.30 -23.56 -0.91
N ALA A 156 -14.59 -24.25 -2.00
CA ALA A 156 -15.43 -23.77 -3.09
C ALA A 156 -16.94 -24.03 -2.90
N ALA A 157 -17.38 -24.65 -1.80
CA ALA A 157 -18.79 -24.94 -1.59
C ALA A 157 -19.65 -23.66 -1.65
N GLY A 158 -20.64 -23.65 -2.55
CA GLY A 158 -21.51 -22.51 -2.84
C GLY A 158 -21.04 -21.56 -3.96
N GLN A 159 -19.88 -21.79 -4.59
CA GLN A 159 -19.41 -21.05 -5.77
C GLN A 159 -19.92 -21.70 -7.08
N ASP A 160 -19.87 -20.97 -8.19
CA ASP A 160 -20.11 -21.52 -9.54
C ASP A 160 -18.93 -22.39 -10.04
N ASP A 161 -19.17 -23.25 -11.04
CA ASP A 161 -18.18 -24.21 -11.54
C ASP A 161 -16.84 -23.57 -11.96
N CYS A 162 -16.86 -22.34 -12.50
CA CYS A 162 -15.64 -21.62 -12.85
C CYS A 162 -14.95 -21.08 -11.59
N ARG A 163 -15.71 -20.39 -10.73
CA ARG A 163 -15.20 -19.83 -9.47
C ARG A 163 -14.83 -20.90 -8.44
N ALA A 164 -15.22 -22.16 -8.64
CA ALA A 164 -14.79 -23.28 -7.81
C ALA A 164 -13.33 -23.72 -8.04
N SER A 165 -12.74 -23.39 -9.20
CA SER A 165 -11.42 -23.89 -9.62
C SER A 165 -10.23 -23.32 -8.84
N ALA A 166 -10.32 -22.09 -8.35
CA ALA A 166 -9.25 -21.39 -7.65
C ALA A 166 -9.78 -20.32 -6.69
N ASN A 167 -8.93 -19.82 -5.78
CA ASN A 167 -9.16 -18.53 -5.11
C ASN A 167 -8.72 -17.38 -6.04
N PHE A 168 -9.62 -16.44 -6.34
CA PHE A 168 -9.37 -15.37 -7.30
C PHE A 168 -8.88 -14.09 -6.61
N TRP A 169 -7.71 -13.59 -7.02
CA TRP A 169 -7.13 -12.34 -6.54
C TRP A 169 -6.71 -11.47 -7.73
N ALA A 170 -7.70 -11.07 -8.53
CA ALA A 170 -7.52 -10.22 -9.70
C ALA A 170 -7.31 -8.75 -9.28
N VAL A 171 -6.05 -8.31 -9.27
CA VAL A 171 -5.63 -7.03 -8.69
C VAL A 171 -4.55 -6.32 -9.52
N SER A 172 -4.32 -5.04 -9.23
CA SER A 172 -3.22 -4.26 -9.83
C SER A 172 -2.30 -3.63 -8.76
N GLN A 173 -1.95 -2.35 -8.83
CA GLN A 173 -0.96 -1.72 -7.93
C GLN A 173 -1.49 -1.45 -6.50
N ALA A 174 -0.57 -1.26 -5.54
CA ALA A 174 -0.83 -0.99 -4.12
C ALA A 174 -1.73 -2.02 -3.40
N VAL A 175 -1.56 -3.29 -3.76
CA VAL A 175 -2.21 -4.44 -3.14
C VAL A 175 -1.19 -5.38 -2.52
N SER A 176 -1.51 -5.91 -1.34
CA SER A 176 -0.52 -6.55 -0.47
C SER A 176 -0.99 -7.90 0.01
N MET A 177 -0.39 -8.98 -0.50
CA MET A 177 -0.52 -10.34 0.02
C MET A 177 0.70 -10.67 0.86
N ARG A 178 0.56 -10.71 2.20
CA ARG A 178 1.71 -10.88 3.10
C ARG A 178 1.43 -11.87 4.22
N ARG A 179 2.36 -12.78 4.51
CA ARG A 179 2.24 -13.74 5.64
C ARG A 179 1.03 -14.67 5.48
N LEU A 180 0.90 -15.35 4.35
CA LEU A 180 -0.23 -16.22 4.05
C LEU A 180 0.17 -17.69 3.97
N ASP A 181 -0.71 -18.59 4.39
CA ASP A 181 -0.58 -20.04 4.27
C ASP A 181 -1.78 -20.59 3.50
N ILE A 182 -1.68 -20.57 2.17
CA ILE A 182 -2.79 -20.88 1.25
C ILE A 182 -2.69 -22.34 0.81
N SER A 183 -3.79 -23.09 0.88
CA SER A 183 -3.86 -24.51 0.49
C SER A 183 -5.32 -24.97 0.28
N GLY A 184 -5.51 -26.19 -0.25
CA GLY A 184 -6.84 -26.79 -0.47
C GLY A 184 -7.41 -26.57 -1.88
N GLY A 185 -6.75 -25.76 -2.71
CA GLY A 185 -7.07 -25.47 -4.10
C GLY A 185 -5.99 -24.58 -4.71
N GLY A 186 -6.15 -24.19 -5.98
CA GLY A 186 -5.22 -23.27 -6.64
C GLY A 186 -5.45 -21.80 -6.26
N LEU A 187 -4.42 -20.96 -6.49
CA LEU A 187 -4.51 -19.50 -6.43
C LEU A 187 -4.51 -18.94 -7.86
N SER A 188 -5.38 -17.99 -8.18
CA SER A 188 -5.34 -17.27 -9.46
C SER A 188 -5.19 -15.78 -9.23
N LEU A 189 -4.19 -15.17 -9.86
CA LEU A 189 -3.94 -13.73 -9.87
C LEU A 189 -4.72 -13.01 -10.98
N MET A 190 -5.43 -13.77 -11.83
CA MET A 190 -6.32 -13.32 -12.90
C MET A 190 -7.75 -13.82 -12.63
N ASP A 191 -8.75 -12.99 -12.86
CA ASP A 191 -10.15 -13.44 -12.99
C ASP A 191 -10.46 -13.71 -14.46
N TYR A 192 -10.60 -15.00 -14.76
CA TYR A 192 -11.04 -15.51 -16.07
C TYR A 192 -12.52 -15.91 -16.11
N CYS A 193 -13.22 -15.85 -14.97
CA CYS A 193 -14.61 -16.28 -14.84
C CYS A 193 -15.62 -15.14 -15.06
N THR A 194 -15.18 -13.89 -15.11
CA THR A 194 -16.05 -12.74 -15.42
C THR A 194 -16.13 -12.43 -16.91
N ASN A 195 -15.02 -12.46 -17.66
CA ASN A 195 -15.03 -12.25 -19.13
C ASN A 195 -13.82 -12.88 -19.84
N GLY A 196 -13.42 -14.10 -19.45
CA GLY A 196 -12.16 -14.72 -19.91
C GLY A 196 -10.92 -13.98 -19.38
N PRO A 197 -9.71 -14.30 -19.87
CA PRO A 197 -8.49 -13.55 -19.56
C PRO A 197 -8.60 -12.06 -19.95
N GLN A 198 -8.34 -11.17 -18.99
CA GLN A 198 -8.53 -9.71 -19.12
C GLN A 198 -7.40 -8.95 -18.42
N TYR A 199 -7.17 -7.68 -18.78
CA TYR A 199 -6.00 -6.93 -18.34
C TYR A 199 -5.91 -6.74 -16.80
N ALA A 200 -4.70 -6.96 -16.26
CA ALA A 200 -4.36 -6.80 -14.85
C ALA A 200 -2.88 -6.39 -14.71
N SER A 201 -2.58 -5.45 -13.80
CA SER A 201 -1.26 -4.80 -13.64
C SER A 201 -0.75 -4.92 -12.19
N GLY A 202 -0.68 -6.16 -11.70
CA GLY A 202 -0.20 -6.51 -10.37
C GLY A 202 1.30 -6.25 -10.18
N GLY A 203 1.89 -6.56 -9.04
CA GLY A 203 1.30 -7.07 -7.82
C GLY A 203 2.40 -7.56 -6.88
N PHE A 204 2.08 -7.72 -5.59
CA PHE A 204 3.10 -8.00 -4.58
C PHE A 204 2.68 -9.10 -3.61
N ILE A 205 3.51 -10.15 -3.53
CA ILE A 205 3.42 -11.23 -2.54
C ILE A 205 4.71 -11.31 -1.73
N ALA A 206 4.61 -11.37 -0.40
CA ALA A 206 5.76 -11.64 0.45
C ALA A 206 5.48 -12.60 1.62
N ASP A 207 6.53 -13.29 2.07
CA ASP A 207 6.53 -14.07 3.33
C ASP A 207 5.40 -15.12 3.36
N SER A 208 5.07 -15.73 2.23
CA SER A 208 3.85 -16.55 2.08
C SER A 208 4.13 -17.92 1.47
N ARG A 209 3.32 -18.92 1.84
CA ARG A 209 3.24 -20.23 1.19
C ARG A 209 2.01 -20.24 0.28
N LEU A 210 2.23 -20.49 -1.00
CA LEU A 210 1.22 -20.55 -2.05
C LEU A 210 1.10 -21.98 -2.61
N PRO A 211 -0.10 -22.41 -3.01
CA PRO A 211 -0.31 -23.61 -3.83
C PRO A 211 0.10 -23.30 -5.29
N ALA A 212 -0.22 -24.20 -6.22
CA ALA A 212 -0.17 -23.95 -7.65
C ALA A 212 -0.84 -22.59 -7.98
N THR A 213 -0.04 -21.66 -8.52
CA THR A 213 -0.42 -20.26 -8.69
C THR A 213 -0.48 -19.87 -10.16
N THR A 214 -1.67 -19.47 -10.60
CA THR A 214 -1.94 -18.99 -11.95
C THR A 214 -1.66 -17.49 -12.05
N ASN A 215 -0.62 -17.10 -12.79
CA ASN A 215 -0.37 -15.70 -13.16
C ASN A 215 -1.46 -15.20 -14.12
N GLY A 216 -1.76 -16.00 -15.16
CA GLY A 216 -2.72 -15.63 -16.18
C GLY A 216 -2.24 -14.40 -16.96
N SER A 217 -3.13 -13.43 -17.12
CA SER A 217 -2.94 -12.16 -17.83
C SER A 217 -2.17 -11.08 -17.05
N GLN A 218 -1.72 -11.37 -15.82
CA GLN A 218 -0.97 -10.40 -15.02
C GLN A 218 0.31 -9.96 -15.75
N GLN A 219 0.38 -8.68 -16.08
CA GLN A 219 1.46 -8.06 -16.85
C GLN A 219 2.83 -8.29 -16.18
N GLN A 220 2.93 -7.90 -14.91
CA GLN A 220 4.12 -8.07 -14.07
C GLN A 220 3.74 -8.54 -12.65
N TRP A 221 4.72 -9.01 -11.88
CA TRP A 221 4.53 -9.36 -10.46
C TRP A 221 5.87 -9.42 -9.71
N LEU A 222 5.87 -9.14 -8.39
CA LEU A 222 6.97 -9.52 -7.49
C LEU A 222 6.48 -10.48 -6.40
N THR A 223 7.10 -11.66 -6.34
CA THR A 223 6.97 -12.58 -5.21
C THR A 223 8.31 -12.69 -4.49
N ARG A 224 8.37 -12.48 -3.17
CA ARG A 224 9.63 -12.56 -2.42
C ARG A 224 9.55 -13.22 -1.03
N ASN A 225 10.62 -13.91 -0.62
CA ASN A 225 10.69 -14.67 0.65
C ASN A 225 9.50 -15.64 0.83
N SER A 226 9.13 -16.34 -0.24
CA SER A 226 7.92 -17.17 -0.28
C SER A 226 8.25 -18.62 -0.61
N GLU A 227 7.27 -19.48 -0.45
CA GLU A 227 7.25 -20.86 -0.96
C GLU A 227 6.10 -20.96 -1.97
N VAL A 228 6.35 -21.49 -3.17
CA VAL A 228 5.31 -21.74 -4.17
C VAL A 228 5.39 -23.19 -4.63
N GLU A 229 4.24 -23.85 -4.81
CA GLU A 229 4.17 -25.21 -5.35
C GLU A 229 4.48 -25.22 -6.85
N SER A 230 3.92 -24.28 -7.60
CA SER A 230 4.22 -24.02 -9.01
C SER A 230 3.70 -22.64 -9.44
N TRP A 231 4.17 -22.16 -10.59
CA TRP A 231 3.78 -20.88 -11.19
C TRP A 231 3.47 -21.08 -12.68
N SER A 232 2.32 -20.62 -13.16
CA SER A 232 1.78 -21.05 -14.48
C SER A 232 2.50 -20.49 -15.70
N ASN A 233 2.80 -19.18 -15.70
CA ASN A 233 3.31 -18.44 -16.86
C ASN A 233 3.85 -17.06 -16.44
N ALA A 234 4.50 -16.38 -17.38
CA ALA A 234 4.75 -14.94 -17.34
C ALA A 234 3.93 -14.23 -18.44
N VAL A 235 3.96 -12.89 -18.44
CA VAL A 235 3.42 -12.07 -19.53
C VAL A 235 4.48 -11.07 -19.99
N TRP A 236 4.94 -10.17 -19.11
CA TRP A 236 5.98 -9.18 -19.43
C TRP A 236 7.16 -9.14 -18.45
N ASN A 237 6.93 -9.33 -17.14
CA ASN A 237 7.98 -9.16 -16.12
C ASN A 237 7.62 -9.83 -14.79
N GLN A 238 7.86 -11.14 -14.68
CA GLN A 238 7.53 -11.92 -13.47
C GLN A 238 8.80 -12.14 -12.63
N VAL A 239 8.89 -11.44 -11.50
CA VAL A 239 10.10 -11.36 -10.66
C VAL A 239 9.95 -12.17 -9.37
N PHE A 240 10.97 -12.96 -9.05
CA PHE A 240 11.09 -13.76 -7.84
C PHE A 240 12.37 -13.42 -7.09
N ALA A 241 12.30 -13.25 -5.77
CA ALA A 241 13.48 -13.02 -4.94
C ALA A 241 13.42 -13.83 -3.63
N GLY A 242 14.32 -14.79 -3.46
CA GLY A 242 14.28 -15.66 -2.27
C GLY A 242 13.06 -16.57 -2.23
N VAL A 243 12.58 -17.04 -3.38
CA VAL A 243 11.38 -17.88 -3.47
C VAL A 243 11.77 -19.35 -3.66
N VAL A 244 11.29 -20.21 -2.77
CA VAL A 244 11.39 -21.66 -2.93
C VAL A 244 10.33 -22.11 -3.93
N GLY A 245 10.72 -22.85 -4.97
CA GLY A 245 9.81 -23.33 -6.01
C GLY A 245 9.54 -22.34 -7.16
N ALA A 246 10.17 -21.17 -7.17
CA ALA A 246 10.13 -20.28 -8.32
C ALA A 246 10.79 -20.93 -9.56
N PRO A 247 10.31 -20.63 -10.78
CA PRO A 247 11.00 -20.99 -12.01
C PRO A 247 12.35 -20.29 -12.11
N ASP A 248 13.33 -20.90 -12.79
CA ASP A 248 14.55 -20.21 -13.17
C ASP A 248 14.30 -19.20 -14.32
N ASP A 249 15.28 -18.33 -14.54
CA ASP A 249 15.26 -17.26 -15.55
C ASP A 249 16.23 -17.52 -16.72
N ALA A 250 16.74 -18.74 -16.87
CA ALA A 250 17.67 -19.09 -17.96
C ALA A 250 17.02 -19.09 -19.36
N GLY A 251 15.69 -18.96 -19.43
CA GLY A 251 14.91 -18.76 -20.65
C GLY A 251 14.61 -17.31 -21.02
N PHE A 252 15.01 -16.32 -20.21
CA PHE A 252 14.67 -14.91 -20.49
C PHE A 252 15.15 -14.49 -21.90
N PRO A 253 14.32 -13.82 -22.73
CA PRO A 253 13.03 -13.20 -22.41
C PRO A 253 11.78 -14.05 -22.66
N ASP A 254 11.87 -15.35 -22.97
CA ASP A 254 10.70 -16.22 -23.20
C ASP A 254 10.86 -17.59 -22.50
N PRO A 255 10.27 -17.78 -21.30
CA PRO A 255 9.39 -16.85 -20.58
C PRO A 255 10.16 -15.68 -19.90
N PRO A 256 9.54 -14.49 -19.76
CA PRO A 256 10.16 -13.33 -19.11
C PRO A 256 10.12 -13.42 -17.57
N TYR A 257 10.88 -14.37 -17.01
CA TYR A 257 11.14 -14.50 -15.58
C TYR A 257 12.41 -13.75 -15.15
N THR A 258 12.50 -13.36 -13.88
CA THR A 258 13.72 -12.86 -13.24
C THR A 258 13.82 -13.43 -11.83
N THR A 259 14.80 -14.29 -11.56
CA THR A 259 14.80 -15.14 -10.36
C THR A 259 16.10 -15.03 -9.56
N LEU A 260 16.03 -14.28 -8.47
CA LEU A 260 17.13 -14.17 -7.51
C LEU A 260 16.97 -15.24 -6.43
N ASP A 261 18.01 -16.07 -6.23
CA ASP A 261 17.99 -17.16 -5.24
C ASP A 261 17.71 -16.68 -3.81
N THR A 262 18.06 -15.44 -3.49
CA THR A 262 17.77 -14.76 -2.22
C THR A 262 17.29 -13.32 -2.43
N THR A 263 16.54 -12.76 -1.47
CA THR A 263 16.36 -11.31 -1.34
C THR A 263 17.56 -10.73 -0.56
N PRO A 264 18.40 -9.85 -1.14
CA PRO A 264 19.65 -9.40 -0.50
C PRO A 264 19.46 -8.61 0.81
N LEU A 265 18.36 -7.87 0.93
CA LEU A 265 17.97 -7.14 2.14
C LEU A 265 16.45 -7.20 2.28
N SER A 266 15.95 -7.70 3.41
CA SER A 266 14.52 -7.83 3.66
C SER A 266 14.14 -7.50 5.10
N ARG A 267 12.89 -7.11 5.31
CA ARG A 267 12.27 -6.93 6.63
C ARG A 267 10.77 -7.03 6.43
N GLU A 268 10.13 -7.99 7.06
CA GLU A 268 8.69 -8.16 6.89
C GLU A 268 7.89 -7.07 7.61
N LYS A 269 6.74 -6.71 7.04
CA LYS A 269 5.90 -5.60 7.53
C LYS A 269 5.51 -5.83 9.00
N PRO A 270 5.61 -4.82 9.90
CA PRO A 270 5.06 -4.92 11.24
C PRO A 270 3.56 -5.21 11.21
N TYR A 271 3.09 -6.07 12.11
CA TYR A 271 1.69 -6.51 12.16
C TYR A 271 1.13 -6.50 13.59
N LEU A 272 -0.17 -6.19 13.70
CA LEU A 272 -0.92 -6.26 14.94
C LEU A 272 -1.32 -7.72 15.20
N PHE A 273 -1.16 -8.19 16.44
CA PHE A 273 -1.64 -9.51 16.87
C PHE A 273 -2.19 -9.47 18.30
N VAL A 274 -2.87 -10.54 18.70
CA VAL A 274 -3.37 -10.74 20.07
C VAL A 274 -2.57 -11.87 20.71
N ASP A 275 -1.96 -11.61 21.88
CA ASP A 275 -1.26 -12.65 22.63
C ASP A 275 -2.21 -13.58 23.40
N ALA A 276 -1.67 -14.69 23.93
CA ALA A 276 -2.41 -15.68 24.71
C ALA A 276 -3.01 -15.14 26.04
N ARG A 277 -2.80 -13.86 26.37
CA ARG A 277 -3.42 -13.16 27.52
C ARG A 277 -4.48 -12.14 27.06
N GLY A 278 -4.86 -12.16 25.78
CA GLY A 278 -5.83 -11.25 25.18
C GLY A 278 -5.34 -9.81 25.04
N LYS A 279 -4.01 -9.57 25.05
CA LYS A 279 -3.44 -8.23 24.87
C LYS A 279 -2.98 -8.02 23.44
N TYR A 280 -3.29 -6.85 22.89
CA TYR A 280 -2.83 -6.45 21.57
C TYR A 280 -1.34 -6.07 21.62
N GLN A 281 -0.60 -6.62 20.67
CA GLN A 281 0.83 -6.50 20.50
C GLN A 281 1.11 -6.12 19.05
N VAL A 282 2.19 -5.38 18.80
CA VAL A 282 2.73 -5.19 17.44
C VAL A 282 4.02 -6.01 17.33
N ARG A 283 4.05 -6.96 16.39
CA ARG A 283 5.30 -7.62 15.99
C ARG A 283 6.03 -6.69 15.06
N VAL A 284 7.32 -6.47 15.32
CA VAL A 284 8.24 -5.74 14.44
C VAL A 284 9.31 -6.74 13.99
N PRO A 285 9.19 -7.32 12.79
CA PRO A 285 10.19 -8.22 12.25
C PRO A 285 11.59 -7.60 12.19
N ALA A 286 12.59 -8.45 12.40
CA ALA A 286 13.99 -8.09 12.25
C ALA A 286 14.33 -7.85 10.77
N VAL A 287 15.29 -6.96 10.51
CA VAL A 287 15.97 -6.92 9.22
C VAL A 287 16.77 -8.22 9.06
N ARG A 288 16.72 -8.80 7.86
CA ARG A 288 17.50 -9.96 7.44
C ARG A 288 18.21 -9.63 6.12
N ARG A 289 19.20 -10.45 5.80
CA ARG A 289 19.93 -10.44 4.53
C ARG A 289 19.85 -11.81 3.90
N ASP A 290 20.04 -11.84 2.58
CA ASP A 290 20.21 -13.05 1.79
C ASP A 290 19.10 -14.09 2.11
N THR A 291 17.86 -13.61 2.15
CA THR A 291 16.71 -14.40 2.63
C THR A 291 16.06 -15.23 1.54
N ARG A 292 15.66 -16.45 1.89
CA ARG A 292 14.88 -17.37 1.07
C ARG A 292 13.80 -18.03 1.92
N GLY A 293 12.63 -18.28 1.34
CA GLY A 293 11.48 -18.91 2.00
C GLY A 293 10.82 -18.06 3.09
N ILE A 294 9.76 -18.60 3.67
CA ILE A 294 8.94 -17.93 4.69
C ILE A 294 9.70 -17.72 6.01
N THR A 295 9.29 -16.70 6.76
CA THR A 295 9.90 -16.34 8.05
C THR A 295 9.21 -16.97 9.27
N TRP A 296 8.03 -17.58 9.08
CA TRP A 296 7.16 -18.08 10.16
C TRP A 296 7.08 -19.61 10.26
N GLY A 297 7.77 -20.37 9.40
CA GLY A 297 7.69 -21.83 9.35
C GLY A 297 8.09 -22.54 10.66
N ASP A 298 9.08 -22.03 11.38
CA ASP A 298 9.60 -22.64 12.62
C ASP A 298 8.97 -22.12 13.92
N ARG A 299 8.30 -20.95 13.88
CA ARG A 299 7.61 -20.21 14.98
C ARG A 299 7.28 -18.78 14.53
N MET A 300 6.67 -17.97 15.40
CA MET A 300 6.53 -16.51 15.23
C MET A 300 7.83 -15.84 14.72
N THR A 301 7.72 -15.21 13.56
CA THR A 301 8.78 -14.52 12.79
C THR A 301 9.79 -13.75 13.65
N PRO A 302 11.11 -13.92 13.45
CA PRO A 302 12.16 -13.21 14.19
C PRO A 302 12.03 -11.68 14.19
N GLY A 303 12.32 -11.04 15.32
CA GLY A 303 12.05 -9.62 15.55
C GLY A 303 11.78 -9.28 17.02
N ARG A 304 11.32 -8.05 17.29
CA ARG A 304 10.85 -7.60 18.61
C ARG A 304 9.32 -7.52 18.66
N THR A 305 8.77 -7.61 19.86
CA THR A 305 7.33 -7.41 20.12
C THR A 305 7.18 -6.19 21.01
N ILE A 306 6.22 -5.32 20.68
CA ILE A 306 5.96 -4.06 21.37
C ILE A 306 4.48 -4.02 21.76
N PRO A 307 4.11 -3.82 23.04
CA PRO A 307 2.71 -3.78 23.44
C PRO A 307 2.01 -2.53 22.90
N ILE A 308 0.72 -2.64 22.60
CA ILE A 308 -0.08 -1.50 22.09
C ILE A 308 -0.13 -0.31 23.07
N SER A 309 0.17 -0.55 24.35
CA SER A 309 0.32 0.48 25.39
C SER A 309 1.39 1.53 25.10
N ASP A 310 2.33 1.21 24.20
CA ASP A 310 3.51 2.04 23.91
C ASP A 310 3.34 2.81 22.59
N PHE A 311 2.22 2.57 21.89
CA PHE A 311 1.78 3.33 20.73
C PHE A 311 0.86 4.49 21.16
N PHE A 312 0.78 5.53 20.33
CA PHE A 312 -0.38 6.40 20.26
C PHE A 312 -1.28 5.85 19.14
N VAL A 313 -2.49 5.40 19.51
CA VAL A 313 -3.50 4.93 18.55
C VAL A 313 -4.29 6.15 18.08
N ALA A 314 -3.82 6.76 17.00
CA ALA A 314 -4.37 7.99 16.44
C ALA A 314 -5.61 7.71 15.58
N ARG A 315 -6.46 8.73 15.46
CA ARG A 315 -7.67 8.77 14.65
C ARG A 315 -7.63 9.98 13.71
N PRO A 316 -8.41 9.99 12.60
CA PRO A 316 -8.57 11.16 11.72
C PRO A 316 -8.80 12.49 12.44
N SER A 317 -9.48 12.47 13.59
CA SER A 317 -9.79 13.64 14.41
C SER A 317 -8.65 14.12 15.32
N ASP A 318 -7.56 13.37 15.48
CA ASP A 318 -6.46 13.74 16.39
C ASP A 318 -5.54 14.80 15.75
N PRO A 319 -5.41 16.01 16.34
CA PRO A 319 -4.60 17.05 15.74
C PRO A 319 -3.13 16.65 15.63
N VAL A 320 -2.47 17.00 14.52
CA VAL A 320 -1.06 16.63 14.26
C VAL A 320 -0.08 17.12 15.33
N HIS A 321 -0.42 18.18 16.08
CA HIS A 321 0.40 18.61 17.23
C HIS A 321 0.32 17.64 18.42
N VAL A 322 -0.77 16.88 18.58
CA VAL A 322 -0.92 15.78 19.56
C VAL A 322 -0.11 14.58 19.13
N ILE A 323 -0.21 14.16 17.86
CA ILE A 323 0.58 13.07 17.27
C ILE A 323 2.09 13.33 17.50
N ASN A 324 2.56 14.53 17.13
CA ASN A 324 3.96 14.94 17.32
C ASN A 324 4.37 14.96 18.81
N ARG A 325 3.49 15.40 19.72
CA ARG A 325 3.76 15.41 21.17
C ARG A 325 3.95 14.00 21.71
N GLU A 326 3.15 13.03 21.28
CA GLU A 326 3.27 11.64 21.73
C GLU A 326 4.49 10.93 21.12
N LEU A 327 4.82 11.19 19.84
CA LEU A 327 6.08 10.77 19.23
C LEU A 327 7.30 11.30 19.98
N ALA A 328 7.29 12.59 20.36
CA ALA A 328 8.35 13.23 21.16
C ALA A 328 8.44 12.68 22.60
N ARG A 329 7.33 12.19 23.16
CA ARG A 329 7.26 11.50 24.46
C ARG A 329 7.78 10.06 24.45
N GLY A 330 8.22 9.55 23.30
CA GLY A 330 8.75 8.19 23.17
C GLY A 330 7.73 7.15 22.70
N ARG A 331 6.48 7.52 22.41
CA ARG A 331 5.49 6.57 21.85
C ARG A 331 5.81 6.22 20.39
N HIS A 332 5.31 5.07 19.96
CA HIS A 332 5.14 4.74 18.55
C HIS A 332 3.80 5.31 18.03
N LEU A 333 3.50 5.17 16.74
CA LEU A 333 2.26 5.66 16.14
C LEU A 333 1.53 4.52 15.43
N LEU A 334 0.25 4.32 15.75
CA LEU A 334 -0.67 3.51 14.97
C LEU A 334 -1.76 4.42 14.40
N LEU A 335 -1.92 4.43 13.08
CA LEU A 335 -2.96 5.17 12.38
C LEU A 335 -4.15 4.23 12.15
N THR A 336 -5.29 4.52 12.79
CA THR A 336 -6.56 3.80 12.54
C THR A 336 -7.14 4.16 11.16
N PRO A 337 -8.02 3.33 10.56
CA PRO A 337 -8.45 3.51 9.17
C PRO A 337 -9.22 4.82 8.98
N GLY A 338 -8.76 5.67 8.07
CA GLY A 338 -9.39 6.94 7.72
C GLY A 338 -8.43 7.89 6.99
N VAL A 339 -8.91 9.09 6.66
CA VAL A 339 -8.13 10.16 6.02
C VAL A 339 -7.80 11.24 7.07
N TYR A 340 -6.55 11.67 7.12
CA TYR A 340 -6.01 12.59 8.15
C TYR A 340 -5.52 13.87 7.48
N ASP A 341 -6.03 15.04 7.90
CA ASP A 341 -5.60 16.33 7.36
C ASP A 341 -4.29 16.81 8.00
N VAL A 342 -3.21 16.81 7.20
CA VAL A 342 -1.85 17.10 7.68
C VAL A 342 -1.43 18.51 7.28
N ALA A 343 -1.92 19.51 8.01
CA ALA A 343 -1.61 20.94 7.81
C ALA A 343 -0.21 21.38 8.30
N ARG A 344 0.55 20.46 8.90
CA ARG A 344 1.95 20.59 9.33
C ARG A 344 2.53 19.18 9.49
N SER A 345 3.82 18.98 9.27
CA SER A 345 4.42 17.64 9.27
C SER A 345 4.19 16.83 10.55
N ILE A 346 3.96 15.53 10.39
CA ILE A 346 4.25 14.51 11.39
C ILE A 346 5.77 14.28 11.34
N GLU A 347 6.46 14.47 12.47
CA GLU A 347 7.92 14.48 12.56
C GLU A 347 8.45 13.25 13.30
N VAL A 348 9.01 12.29 12.56
CA VAL A 348 9.56 11.05 13.16
C VAL A 348 11.04 11.25 13.47
N ARG A 349 11.33 11.75 14.68
CA ARG A 349 12.67 12.20 15.11
C ARG A 349 13.46 11.19 15.96
N ARG A 350 12.82 10.14 16.48
CA ARG A 350 13.43 9.17 17.41
C ARG A 350 13.83 7.89 16.66
N PRO A 351 15.03 7.32 16.87
CA PRO A 351 15.39 6.01 16.35
C PRO A 351 14.34 4.94 16.69
N ASP A 352 14.30 3.87 15.89
CA ASP A 352 13.49 2.67 16.15
C ASP A 352 11.96 2.90 16.22
N THR A 353 11.49 4.08 15.80
CA THR A 353 10.07 4.45 15.84
C THR A 353 9.27 3.75 14.75
N ILE A 354 8.25 2.99 15.16
CA ILE A 354 7.23 2.45 14.26
C ILE A 354 6.10 3.48 14.03
N VAL A 355 5.76 3.69 12.76
CA VAL A 355 4.51 4.27 12.27
C VAL A 355 3.80 3.18 11.48
N LEU A 356 2.66 2.69 11.97
CA LEU A 356 1.88 1.61 11.37
C LEU A 356 0.46 2.10 11.06
N GLY A 357 0.09 2.16 9.78
CA GLY A 357 -1.30 2.28 9.38
C GLY A 357 -1.97 0.91 9.24
N ILE A 358 -3.28 0.88 9.47
CA ILE A 358 -4.17 -0.24 9.18
C ILE A 358 -5.37 0.24 8.36
N GLY A 359 -5.93 -0.62 7.52
CA GLY A 359 -7.09 -0.32 6.66
C GLY A 359 -6.85 0.83 5.68
N HIS A 360 -5.63 0.92 5.11
CA HIS A 360 -5.23 1.98 4.17
C HIS A 360 -5.36 3.40 4.74
N ALA A 361 -4.98 3.60 6.01
CA ALA A 361 -4.89 4.92 6.64
C ALA A 361 -4.11 5.92 5.77
N THR A 362 -4.72 7.08 5.51
CA THR A 362 -4.30 8.03 4.48
C THR A 362 -3.91 9.38 5.10
N LEU A 363 -2.73 9.91 4.80
CA LEU A 363 -2.26 11.22 5.24
C LEU A 363 -2.37 12.24 4.09
N THR A 364 -3.31 13.18 4.17
CA THR A 364 -3.52 14.19 3.11
C THR A 364 -2.76 15.48 3.43
N ALA A 365 -1.97 15.98 2.47
CA ALA A 365 -1.24 17.23 2.64
C ALA A 365 -2.19 18.44 2.66
N VAL A 366 -2.07 19.30 3.67
CA VAL A 366 -2.84 20.55 3.76
C VAL A 366 -1.87 21.75 3.82
N ASN A 367 -2.25 22.88 3.21
CA ASN A 367 -1.45 24.11 3.13
C ASN A 367 -0.06 23.98 2.44
N GLY A 368 0.21 22.89 1.72
CA GLY A 368 1.52 22.60 1.13
C GLY A 368 2.55 22.09 2.13
N ALA A 369 2.11 21.52 3.27
CA ALA A 369 2.98 20.84 4.21
C ALA A 369 3.54 19.54 3.62
N VAL A 370 4.65 19.04 4.17
CA VAL A 370 5.11 17.66 3.97
C VAL A 370 4.36 16.79 5.00
N PRO A 371 3.45 15.86 4.62
CA PRO A 371 2.72 15.04 5.59
C PRO A 371 3.62 14.31 6.59
N LEU A 372 4.71 13.69 6.13
CA LEU A 372 5.59 12.88 6.95
C LEU A 372 7.07 13.24 6.71
N ASP A 373 7.72 13.80 7.73
CA ASP A 373 9.15 14.14 7.74
C ASP A 373 9.88 13.20 8.70
N VAL A 374 10.51 12.16 8.16
CA VAL A 374 11.32 11.19 8.91
C VAL A 374 12.75 11.72 9.00
N ALA A 375 13.27 11.87 10.23
CA ALA A 375 14.67 12.25 10.42
C ALA A 375 15.61 11.09 10.00
N GLY A 376 16.87 11.40 9.70
CA GLY A 376 17.90 10.42 9.34
C GLY A 376 18.37 9.56 10.51
N VAL A 377 17.46 8.95 11.27
CA VAL A 377 17.73 8.12 12.45
C VAL A 377 17.44 6.64 12.16
N PRO A 378 18.25 5.69 12.68
CA PRO A 378 18.13 4.28 12.30
C PRO A 378 16.84 3.62 12.79
N GLY A 379 16.48 2.51 12.15
CA GLY A 379 15.46 1.57 12.63
C GLY A 379 14.00 2.00 12.54
N VAL A 380 13.72 3.23 12.10
CA VAL A 380 12.35 3.73 11.87
C VAL A 380 11.63 2.82 10.86
N VAL A 381 10.34 2.58 11.09
CA VAL A 381 9.47 1.92 10.11
C VAL A 381 8.27 2.79 9.81
N VAL A 382 7.96 2.97 8.53
CA VAL A 382 6.65 3.46 8.07
C VAL A 382 6.00 2.30 7.32
N ALA A 383 4.83 1.86 7.76
CA ALA A 383 4.17 0.68 7.20
C ALA A 383 2.66 0.86 7.04
N GLY A 384 2.10 0.47 5.89
CA GLY A 384 0.65 0.49 5.64
C GLY A 384 0.05 1.90 5.58
N VAL A 385 0.76 2.87 4.97
CA VAL A 385 0.37 4.29 4.96
C VAL A 385 0.24 4.80 3.52
N THR A 386 -0.93 5.31 3.17
CA THR A 386 -1.12 6.10 1.93
C THR A 386 -0.87 7.58 2.23
N ILE A 387 -0.31 8.33 1.28
CA ILE A 387 -0.03 9.77 1.42
C ILE A 387 -0.57 10.51 0.19
N ASP A 388 -1.58 11.35 0.38
CA ASP A 388 -2.25 12.08 -0.68
C ASP A 388 -1.69 13.51 -0.77
N ALA A 389 -1.39 13.96 -1.98
CA ALA A 389 -1.08 15.36 -2.25
C ALA A 389 -2.32 16.25 -2.03
N GLY A 390 -2.09 17.53 -1.72
CA GLY A 390 -3.15 18.51 -1.47
C GLY A 390 -3.30 19.54 -2.59
N LEU A 391 -4.37 20.33 -2.51
CA LEU A 391 -4.69 21.42 -3.45
C LEU A 391 -3.55 22.44 -3.65
N LYS A 392 -2.71 22.64 -2.63
CA LYS A 392 -1.52 23.50 -2.69
C LYS A 392 -0.27 22.63 -2.79
N GLU A 393 0.59 22.95 -3.78
CA GLU A 393 1.82 22.24 -4.08
C GLU A 393 2.69 22.04 -2.83
N SER A 394 2.94 20.79 -2.50
CA SER A 394 3.78 20.37 -1.38
C SER A 394 5.20 20.10 -1.89
N PRO A 395 6.26 20.59 -1.23
CA PRO A 395 7.63 20.43 -1.73
C PRO A 395 8.10 18.97 -1.71
N VAL A 396 7.54 18.16 -0.81
CA VAL A 396 7.59 16.69 -0.86
C VAL A 396 6.42 16.08 -0.07
N LEU A 397 6.01 14.84 -0.36
CA LEU A 397 4.97 14.14 0.43
C LEU A 397 5.57 13.28 1.57
N LEU A 398 6.58 12.45 1.27
CA LEU A 398 7.39 11.76 2.28
C LEU A 398 8.87 12.12 2.12
N ARG A 399 9.46 12.64 3.19
CA ARG A 399 10.90 12.85 3.31
C ARG A 399 11.51 11.81 4.25
N VAL A 400 12.57 11.11 3.80
CA VAL A 400 13.34 10.15 4.59
C VAL A 400 14.78 10.62 4.76
N GLY A 401 15.05 11.33 5.85
CA GLY A 401 16.28 12.09 6.06
C GLY A 401 16.24 13.45 5.35
N ARG A 402 17.07 14.38 5.80
CA ARG A 402 17.18 15.71 5.19
C ARG A 402 18.44 15.77 4.32
N LYS A 403 18.36 16.44 3.18
CA LYS A 403 19.51 16.74 2.32
C LYS A 403 20.57 17.50 3.14
N HIS A 404 21.80 16.99 3.17
CA HIS A 404 22.89 17.44 4.06
C HIS A 404 22.59 17.32 5.58
N GLY A 405 21.62 16.50 5.96
CA GLY A 405 21.31 16.17 7.35
C GLY A 405 22.26 15.13 7.94
N ARG A 406 22.10 14.87 9.25
CA ARG A 406 22.72 13.70 9.87
C ARG A 406 21.91 12.46 9.51
N ASN A 407 22.48 11.62 8.66
CA ASN A 407 21.96 10.30 8.32
C ASN A 407 22.72 9.24 9.12
N HIS A 408 21.99 8.43 9.88
CA HIS A 408 22.52 7.43 10.82
C HIS A 408 21.84 6.05 10.64
N SER A 409 21.12 5.87 9.53
CA SER A 409 20.63 4.56 9.06
C SER A 409 21.82 3.67 8.69
N THR A 410 21.68 2.34 8.83
CA THR A 410 22.82 1.40 8.68
C THR A 410 22.39 0.05 8.07
N PRO A 411 23.32 -0.75 7.52
CA PRO A 411 23.05 -2.10 6.97
C PRO A 411 22.41 -3.11 7.95
N ARG A 412 22.36 -2.79 9.25
CA ARG A 412 21.87 -3.63 10.36
C ARG A 412 20.67 -3.04 11.11
N ASN A 413 20.37 -1.74 10.93
CA ASN A 413 19.17 -1.11 11.47
C ASN A 413 18.68 -0.02 10.49
N PRO A 414 18.24 -0.41 9.28
CA PRO A 414 17.82 0.53 8.25
C PRO A 414 16.51 1.21 8.63
N ILE A 415 16.25 2.39 8.05
CA ILE A 415 14.88 2.89 7.94
C ILE A 415 14.14 1.99 6.92
N THR A 416 12.89 1.64 7.20
CA THR A 416 12.09 0.77 6.33
C THR A 416 10.76 1.44 5.96
N LEU A 417 10.42 1.41 4.67
CA LEU A 417 9.09 1.70 4.15
C LEU A 417 8.46 0.36 3.71
N SER A 418 7.23 0.04 4.13
CA SER A 418 6.56 -1.22 3.75
C SER A 418 5.07 -1.06 3.49
N ASP A 419 4.58 -1.31 2.27
CA ASP A 419 3.23 -0.92 1.85
C ASP A 419 2.99 0.58 2.08
N VAL A 420 3.82 1.43 1.46
CA VAL A 420 3.69 2.89 1.50
C VAL A 420 3.30 3.39 0.12
N TYR A 421 2.21 4.15 0.03
CA TYR A 421 1.59 4.50 -1.25
C TYR A 421 1.38 6.01 -1.37
N PHE A 422 1.38 6.55 -2.60
CA PHE A 422 1.22 7.98 -2.84
C PHE A 422 0.23 8.26 -3.96
N ARG A 423 -0.49 9.39 -3.85
CA ARG A 423 -1.38 9.87 -4.90
C ARG A 423 -1.25 11.38 -5.13
N VAL A 424 -1.11 11.77 -6.39
CA VAL A 424 -1.05 13.16 -6.84
C VAL A 424 -2.17 13.42 -7.84
N GLY A 425 -3.38 13.65 -7.33
CA GLY A 425 -4.62 13.59 -8.11
C GLY A 425 -5.46 12.34 -7.81
N GLY A 426 -6.57 12.18 -8.52
CA GLY A 426 -7.50 11.04 -8.42
C GLY A 426 -8.70 11.34 -7.53
N PRO A 427 -8.62 11.16 -6.19
CA PRO A 427 -9.72 11.49 -5.28
C PRO A 427 -10.05 12.99 -5.19
N HIS A 428 -9.05 13.84 -5.42
CA HIS A 428 -9.15 15.30 -5.36
C HIS A 428 -7.93 15.94 -6.03
N ILE A 429 -8.00 17.25 -6.34
CA ILE A 429 -6.86 17.99 -6.90
C ILE A 429 -5.66 17.93 -5.96
N GLY A 430 -4.59 17.27 -6.39
CA GLY A 430 -3.38 17.02 -5.61
C GLY A 430 -2.13 17.53 -6.34
N LYS A 431 -1.25 18.23 -5.62
CA LYS A 431 -0.04 18.86 -6.18
C LYS A 431 1.21 18.62 -5.32
N THR A 432 2.32 18.25 -5.94
CA THR A 432 3.64 18.16 -5.30
C THR A 432 4.79 18.40 -6.28
N ASP A 433 5.95 18.85 -5.79
CA ASP A 433 7.17 18.84 -6.59
C ASP A 433 7.73 17.41 -6.73
N THR A 434 7.97 16.75 -5.60
CA THR A 434 8.53 15.39 -5.51
C THR A 434 7.67 14.52 -4.59
N ALA A 435 7.15 13.37 -4.98
CA ALA A 435 6.32 12.57 -4.06
C ALA A 435 7.16 11.95 -2.91
N LEU A 436 8.25 11.26 -3.23
CA LEU A 436 9.12 10.58 -2.25
C LEU A 436 10.59 11.04 -2.38
N GLU A 437 11.13 11.66 -1.32
CA GLU A 437 12.53 12.09 -1.23
C GLU A 437 13.30 11.24 -0.20
N VAL A 438 14.18 10.35 -0.68
CA VAL A 438 14.98 9.43 0.17
C VAL A 438 16.42 9.93 0.26
N ASN A 439 16.71 10.72 1.30
CA ASN A 439 18.07 11.25 1.55
C ASN A 439 18.91 10.38 2.47
N SER A 440 18.32 9.43 3.21
CA SER A 440 19.05 8.56 4.15
C SER A 440 19.64 7.36 3.43
N ASP A 441 20.83 6.95 3.87
CA ASP A 441 21.52 5.77 3.35
C ASP A 441 20.89 4.48 3.87
N HIS A 442 21.13 3.36 3.18
CA HIS A 442 20.66 2.01 3.57
C HIS A 442 19.15 1.86 3.76
N VAL A 443 18.31 2.77 3.23
CA VAL A 443 16.85 2.67 3.35
C VAL A 443 16.35 1.45 2.59
N LEU A 444 15.46 0.68 3.22
CA LEU A 444 14.73 -0.41 2.56
C LEU A 444 13.33 0.09 2.17
N ILE A 445 13.02 0.08 0.89
CA ILE A 445 11.70 0.35 0.31
C ILE A 445 11.11 -0.99 -0.11
N ASP A 446 10.05 -1.45 0.54
CA ASP A 446 9.49 -2.79 0.32
C ASP A 446 8.00 -2.75 0.00
N HIS A 447 7.67 -2.84 -1.29
CA HIS A 447 6.37 -2.50 -1.87
C HIS A 447 6.01 -1.02 -1.67
N THR A 448 6.13 -0.26 -2.75
CA THR A 448 5.72 1.16 -2.80
C THR A 448 5.16 1.49 -4.17
N TRP A 449 3.99 2.14 -4.17
CA TRP A 449 3.34 2.67 -5.36
C TRP A 449 3.30 4.18 -5.29
N VAL A 450 3.84 4.85 -6.29
CA VAL A 450 3.93 6.31 -6.36
C VAL A 450 3.21 6.77 -7.62
N TRP A 451 1.95 7.15 -7.48
CA TRP A 451 1.06 7.43 -8.60
C TRP A 451 0.73 8.92 -8.70
N ARG A 452 1.04 9.54 -9.83
CA ARG A 452 0.36 10.75 -10.24
C ARG A 452 -0.91 10.34 -10.98
N GLY A 453 -2.06 10.90 -10.61
CA GLY A 453 -3.34 10.42 -11.11
C GLY A 453 -3.44 10.55 -12.63
N ASP A 454 -3.75 9.45 -13.32
CA ASP A 454 -4.10 9.40 -14.74
C ASP A 454 -5.63 9.47 -14.95
N HIS A 455 -6.41 9.04 -13.95
CA HIS A 455 -7.86 9.15 -13.90
C HIS A 455 -8.32 9.61 -12.51
N GLY A 456 -9.58 10.03 -12.37
CA GLY A 456 -10.08 10.61 -11.11
C GLY A 456 -11.48 11.22 -11.20
N VAL A 457 -11.87 11.90 -10.13
CA VAL A 457 -13.21 12.51 -9.96
C VAL A 457 -13.19 14.05 -9.97
N GLU A 458 -12.09 14.67 -10.36
CA GLU A 458 -11.91 16.14 -10.29
C GLU A 458 -12.74 16.94 -11.32
N GLY A 459 -13.47 16.28 -12.22
CA GLY A 459 -14.35 16.94 -13.19
C GLY A 459 -13.64 17.59 -14.38
N PHE A 460 -12.42 17.14 -14.69
CA PHE A 460 -11.62 17.59 -15.84
C PHE A 460 -12.26 17.24 -17.19
N THR A 461 -12.09 18.10 -18.20
CA THR A 461 -12.76 17.96 -19.51
C THR A 461 -11.93 18.37 -20.73
N GLU A 462 -10.87 19.19 -20.59
CA GLU A 462 -9.99 19.54 -21.72
C GLU A 462 -8.99 18.41 -22.02
N GLY A 463 -8.81 18.08 -23.30
CA GLY A 463 -7.98 16.95 -23.75
C GLY A 463 -8.75 15.63 -23.79
N VAL A 464 -8.06 14.54 -24.14
CA VAL A 464 -8.65 13.19 -24.05
C VAL A 464 -8.97 12.91 -22.59
N ASN A 465 -10.20 12.52 -22.25
CA ASN A 465 -10.62 12.19 -20.87
C ASN A 465 -10.24 13.23 -19.78
N GLY A 466 -10.09 14.52 -20.13
CA GLY A 466 -9.67 15.58 -19.20
C GLY A 466 -8.15 15.68 -18.95
N ASP A 467 -7.33 15.01 -19.76
CA ASP A 467 -5.88 14.96 -19.64
C ASP A 467 -5.19 16.34 -19.66
N THR A 468 -5.60 17.25 -20.55
CA THR A 468 -4.96 18.58 -20.65
C THR A 468 -5.24 19.44 -19.41
N ASP A 469 -6.41 19.31 -18.80
CA ASP A 469 -6.70 19.89 -17.49
C ASP A 469 -5.84 19.24 -16.39
N ARG A 470 -5.69 17.92 -16.41
CA ARG A 470 -4.93 17.15 -15.41
C ARG A 470 -3.43 17.48 -15.45
N TRP A 471 -2.86 17.66 -16.64
CA TRP A 471 -1.48 18.10 -16.86
C TRP A 471 -1.22 19.49 -16.27
N ARG A 472 -2.16 20.43 -16.46
CA ARG A 472 -2.08 21.79 -15.89
C ARG A 472 -2.38 21.83 -14.38
N THR A 473 -3.18 20.89 -13.88
CA THR A 473 -3.78 20.98 -12.54
C THR A 473 -3.11 20.10 -11.51
N ASN A 474 -2.97 18.80 -11.74
CA ASN A 474 -2.35 17.88 -10.77
C ASN A 474 -0.84 17.87 -10.98
N THR A 475 -0.15 18.92 -10.51
CA THR A 475 1.30 19.06 -10.73
C THR A 475 2.07 18.02 -9.91
N GLY A 476 2.97 17.29 -10.59
CA GLY A 476 3.79 16.24 -10.00
C GLY A 476 5.07 16.10 -10.80
N ARG A 477 6.16 16.75 -10.40
CA ARG A 477 7.36 16.84 -11.24
C ARG A 477 8.21 15.56 -11.18
N TYR A 478 8.40 15.00 -9.98
CA TYR A 478 9.19 13.80 -9.75
C TYR A 478 8.44 12.80 -8.85
N GLY A 479 8.48 11.52 -9.18
CA GLY A 479 7.88 10.47 -8.35
C GLY A 479 8.79 10.16 -7.16
N VAL A 480 9.94 9.54 -7.44
CA VAL A 480 10.91 9.11 -6.44
C VAL A 480 12.27 9.74 -6.71
N VAL A 481 12.87 10.34 -5.69
CA VAL A 481 14.24 10.88 -5.73
C VAL A 481 15.06 10.24 -4.61
N VAL A 482 15.96 9.32 -4.97
CA VAL A 482 16.88 8.64 -4.06
C VAL A 482 18.24 9.33 -4.08
N ASN A 483 18.59 9.98 -2.97
CA ASN A 483 19.88 10.66 -2.78
C ASN A 483 20.82 9.95 -1.79
N GLY A 484 20.30 9.01 -0.98
CA GLY A 484 21.11 8.22 -0.04
C GLY A 484 21.77 7.01 -0.69
N ASP A 485 22.95 6.62 -0.19
CA ASP A 485 23.71 5.49 -0.71
C ASP A 485 23.16 4.15 -0.20
N HIS A 486 23.43 3.05 -0.92
CA HIS A 486 23.07 1.67 -0.54
C HIS A 486 21.57 1.43 -0.25
N VAL A 487 20.68 2.26 -0.80
CA VAL A 487 19.22 2.08 -0.72
C VAL A 487 18.82 0.82 -1.50
N THR A 488 17.88 0.05 -0.96
CA THR A 488 17.33 -1.15 -1.61
C THR A 488 15.83 -1.00 -1.80
N ALA A 489 15.34 -1.25 -3.01
CA ALA A 489 13.92 -1.25 -3.35
C ALA A 489 13.49 -2.64 -3.83
N THR A 490 12.44 -3.20 -3.22
CA THR A 490 11.81 -4.47 -3.60
C THR A 490 10.33 -4.23 -3.92
N GLY A 491 9.98 -4.18 -5.21
CA GLY A 491 8.64 -3.84 -5.69
C GLY A 491 8.42 -2.33 -5.70
N LEU A 492 9.04 -1.65 -6.67
CA LEU A 492 8.95 -0.21 -6.86
C LEU A 492 8.10 0.11 -8.10
N PHE A 493 6.93 0.68 -7.87
CA PHE A 493 5.95 1.06 -8.91
C PHE A 493 5.82 2.59 -8.89
N VAL A 494 6.10 3.28 -9.99
CA VAL A 494 6.16 4.76 -10.04
C VAL A 494 5.64 5.27 -11.37
N GLU A 495 4.62 6.13 -11.40
CA GLU A 495 3.80 6.34 -12.61
C GLU A 495 3.35 7.79 -12.86
N HIS A 496 3.30 8.13 -14.15
CA HIS A 496 2.70 9.32 -14.75
C HIS A 496 3.23 10.70 -14.29
N PHE A 497 4.46 10.78 -13.74
CA PHE A 497 5.08 12.06 -13.36
C PHE A 497 5.53 12.89 -14.57
N GLN A 498 5.53 14.22 -14.39
CA GLN A 498 5.74 15.22 -15.46
C GLN A 498 7.20 15.44 -15.84
N ARG A 499 8.13 14.66 -15.26
CA ARG A 499 9.55 14.54 -15.63
C ARG A 499 9.99 13.08 -15.38
N TYR A 500 11.25 12.85 -14.99
CA TYR A 500 11.69 11.54 -14.54
C TYR A 500 10.76 10.99 -13.44
N ASN A 501 10.26 9.78 -13.65
CA ASN A 501 9.42 9.11 -12.66
C ASN A 501 10.26 8.68 -11.46
N THR A 502 11.39 7.99 -11.68
CA THR A 502 12.42 7.72 -10.66
C THR A 502 13.75 8.39 -11.02
N VAL A 503 14.40 9.03 -10.04
CA VAL A 503 15.77 9.56 -10.10
C VAL A 503 16.61 8.95 -8.98
N TRP A 504 17.74 8.33 -9.33
CA TRP A 504 18.65 7.67 -8.40
C TRP A 504 20.05 8.29 -8.44
N ASN A 505 20.38 9.06 -7.41
CA ASN A 505 21.64 9.80 -7.27
C ASN A 505 22.65 9.15 -6.31
N GLY A 506 22.20 8.22 -5.46
CA GLY A 506 23.05 7.50 -4.50
C GLY A 506 23.82 6.32 -5.11
N GLU A 507 25.00 6.05 -4.58
CA GLU A 507 25.86 4.91 -4.94
C GLU A 507 25.31 3.58 -4.39
N HIS A 508 25.69 2.47 -5.04
CA HIS A 508 25.35 1.10 -4.64
C HIS A 508 23.85 0.83 -4.42
N GLY A 509 22.99 1.54 -5.15
CA GLY A 509 21.55 1.30 -5.14
C GLY A 509 21.17 -0.06 -5.73
N THR A 510 20.11 -0.66 -5.23
CA THR A 510 19.54 -1.91 -5.78
C THR A 510 18.03 -1.82 -5.90
N THR A 511 17.48 -2.15 -7.06
CA THR A 511 16.04 -2.27 -7.31
C THR A 511 15.72 -3.67 -7.86
N ILE A 512 14.72 -4.33 -7.27
CA ILE A 512 14.21 -5.65 -7.67
C ILE A 512 12.70 -5.52 -7.91
N LEU A 513 12.27 -5.79 -9.14
CA LEU A 513 11.07 -5.25 -9.77
C LEU A 513 11.05 -3.71 -9.78
N TYR A 514 11.15 -3.14 -10.98
CA TYR A 514 10.65 -1.80 -11.29
C TYR A 514 9.52 -1.89 -12.30
N GLN A 515 8.45 -1.13 -12.06
CA GLN A 515 7.39 -0.89 -13.03
C GLN A 515 7.10 0.62 -13.07
N ASN A 516 6.86 1.12 -14.29
CA ASN A 516 6.53 2.50 -14.55
C ASN A 516 5.68 2.63 -15.81
N GLU A 517 4.72 3.53 -15.75
CA GLU A 517 4.02 4.07 -16.91
C GLU A 517 4.37 5.55 -17.07
N LEU A 518 4.67 5.97 -18.30
CA LEU A 518 4.87 7.38 -18.64
C LEU A 518 3.55 8.16 -18.54
N PRO A 519 3.56 9.50 -18.38
CA PRO A 519 2.32 10.28 -18.28
C PRO A 519 1.48 10.17 -19.54
N TYR A 520 0.19 9.83 -19.39
CA TYR A 520 -0.73 9.76 -20.53
C TYR A 520 -1.07 11.15 -21.08
N ASP A 521 -0.92 12.17 -20.23
CA ASP A 521 -1.54 13.48 -20.38
C ASP A 521 -0.72 14.66 -20.96
N PRO A 522 0.58 14.57 -21.36
CA PRO A 522 1.29 15.73 -21.91
C PRO A 522 0.63 16.20 -23.24
N PRO A 523 0.21 17.47 -23.35
CA PRO A 523 -0.55 17.94 -24.52
C PRO A 523 0.28 17.98 -25.82
N THR A 524 1.58 18.28 -25.72
CA THR A 524 2.49 18.38 -26.86
C THR A 524 3.87 17.82 -26.54
N GLN A 525 4.67 17.53 -27.57
CA GLN A 525 6.10 17.23 -27.39
C GLN A 525 6.86 18.39 -26.73
N ALA A 526 6.42 19.65 -26.89
CA ALA A 526 7.02 20.80 -26.24
C ALA A 526 6.80 20.82 -24.72
N ASP A 527 5.69 20.24 -24.24
CA ASP A 527 5.45 19.97 -22.82
C ASP A 527 6.29 18.78 -22.32
N TRP A 528 6.58 17.82 -23.20
CA TRP A 528 7.35 16.60 -22.93
C TRP A 528 8.76 16.65 -23.56
N HIS A 529 9.57 17.60 -23.11
CA HIS A 529 10.99 17.73 -23.49
C HIS A 529 11.91 17.89 -22.27
N ASN A 530 13.11 17.29 -22.36
CA ASN A 530 14.21 17.47 -21.43
C ASN A 530 15.37 18.18 -22.14
N GLY A 531 15.27 19.50 -22.28
CA GLY A 531 16.22 20.31 -23.05
C GLY A 531 16.11 19.99 -24.55
N THR A 532 17.07 19.25 -25.09
CA THR A 532 17.07 18.77 -26.48
C THR A 532 16.65 17.31 -26.63
N VAL A 533 16.40 16.60 -25.52
CA VAL A 533 15.99 15.18 -25.51
C VAL A 533 14.47 15.07 -25.54
N ASN A 534 13.93 14.11 -26.30
CA ASN A 534 12.50 13.81 -26.33
C ASN A 534 12.06 13.20 -24.99
N GLY A 535 11.15 13.85 -24.27
CA GLY A 535 10.62 13.35 -23.02
C GLY A 535 11.61 13.21 -21.87
N TRP A 536 11.24 12.37 -20.89
CA TRP A 536 12.02 12.03 -19.71
C TRP A 536 11.93 10.53 -19.46
N ALA A 537 13.06 9.87 -19.19
CA ALA A 537 13.06 8.44 -18.88
C ALA A 537 12.20 8.07 -17.65
N GLY A 538 11.64 6.87 -17.67
CA GLY A 538 10.95 6.27 -16.53
C GLY A 538 11.88 6.08 -15.32
N TYR A 539 13.15 5.77 -15.57
CA TYR A 539 14.16 5.55 -14.53
C TYR A 539 15.51 6.18 -14.91
N LYS A 540 15.95 7.18 -14.14
CA LYS A 540 17.21 7.91 -14.34
C LYS A 540 18.20 7.60 -13.22
N VAL A 541 19.34 6.99 -13.55
CA VAL A 541 20.52 6.97 -12.67
C VAL A 541 21.37 8.22 -12.95
N GLY A 542 21.75 8.92 -11.88
CA GLY A 542 22.47 10.19 -11.95
C GLY A 542 23.91 10.06 -12.42
N ASP A 543 24.38 11.02 -13.21
CA ASP A 543 25.64 10.96 -13.99
C ASP A 543 26.92 10.79 -13.16
N ARG A 544 26.83 10.93 -11.84
CA ARG A 544 27.94 10.75 -10.89
C ARG A 544 28.06 9.33 -10.34
N VAL A 545 26.97 8.56 -10.30
CA VAL A 545 26.90 7.20 -9.73
C VAL A 545 27.84 6.25 -10.45
N ARG A 546 28.53 5.38 -9.70
CA ARG A 546 29.49 4.38 -10.20
C ARG A 546 28.98 2.96 -10.04
N HIS A 547 28.15 2.71 -9.04
CA HIS A 547 27.55 1.42 -8.76
C HIS A 547 26.03 1.51 -8.62
N HIS A 548 25.30 0.68 -9.35
CA HIS A 548 23.84 0.60 -9.29
C HIS A 548 23.36 -0.71 -9.91
N THR A 549 22.34 -1.35 -9.35
CA THR A 549 21.78 -2.60 -9.88
C THR A 549 20.26 -2.56 -10.00
N LEU A 550 19.72 -2.91 -11.17
CA LEU A 550 18.29 -3.13 -11.40
C LEU A 550 18.06 -4.57 -11.87
N HIS A 551 17.02 -5.23 -11.36
CA HIS A 551 16.53 -6.53 -11.83
C HIS A 551 15.03 -6.47 -12.13
N GLY A 552 14.61 -6.86 -13.33
CA GLY A 552 13.21 -6.93 -13.73
C GLY A 552 12.56 -5.55 -13.86
N GLY A 553 12.95 -4.75 -14.86
CA GLY A 553 12.52 -3.36 -15.00
C GLY A 553 11.65 -3.10 -16.24
N GLY A 554 10.44 -2.56 -16.05
CA GLY A 554 9.55 -2.16 -17.16
C GLY A 554 9.25 -0.66 -17.18
N VAL A 555 9.23 -0.07 -18.39
CA VAL A 555 8.80 1.33 -18.63
C VAL A 555 7.83 1.39 -19.81
N TYR A 556 6.57 1.75 -19.55
CA TYR A 556 5.44 1.59 -20.47
C TYR A 556 5.00 2.95 -21.04
N VAL A 557 4.52 2.98 -22.28
CA VAL A 557 4.04 4.22 -22.93
C VAL A 557 2.60 4.13 -23.41
N PHE A 558 1.81 5.11 -22.99
CA PHE A 558 0.43 5.33 -23.39
C PHE A 558 0.09 6.83 -23.40
N ASN A 559 0.76 7.63 -24.23
CA ASN A 559 0.52 9.09 -24.30
C ASN A 559 -0.84 9.40 -24.98
N GLN A 560 -1.98 9.02 -24.37
CA GLN A 560 -3.30 9.04 -24.99
C GLN A 560 -3.75 10.45 -25.41
N ASN A 561 -3.36 11.50 -24.66
CA ASN A 561 -3.73 12.89 -24.97
C ASN A 561 -3.08 13.38 -26.27
N ASN A 562 -1.90 12.86 -26.60
CA ASN A 562 -1.22 13.12 -27.86
C ASN A 562 -0.36 11.91 -28.29
N PRO A 563 -0.94 10.94 -29.03
CA PRO A 563 -0.25 9.71 -29.43
C PRO A 563 0.94 9.89 -30.38
N SER A 564 1.25 11.12 -30.82
CA SER A 564 2.45 11.43 -31.61
C SER A 564 3.70 11.67 -30.76
N ILE A 565 3.56 11.78 -29.44
CA ILE A 565 4.67 12.04 -28.51
C ILE A 565 5.67 10.87 -28.50
N ARG A 566 6.94 11.23 -28.51
CA ARG A 566 8.09 10.33 -28.36
C ARG A 566 8.80 10.57 -27.03
N THR A 567 9.40 9.52 -26.50
CA THR A 567 10.33 9.55 -25.37
C THR A 567 11.61 8.84 -25.79
N GLU A 568 12.76 9.49 -25.65
CA GLU A 568 14.05 9.00 -26.18
C GLU A 568 14.42 7.63 -25.60
N ASN A 569 14.24 7.45 -24.29
CA ASN A 569 14.66 6.25 -23.57
C ASN A 569 13.64 5.84 -22.50
N GLY A 570 13.48 4.54 -22.28
CA GLY A 570 12.83 4.04 -21.05
C GLY A 570 13.69 4.25 -19.82
N PHE A 571 14.98 3.94 -19.93
CA PHE A 571 15.99 4.04 -18.88
C PHE A 571 17.15 4.95 -19.29
N GLU A 572 17.67 5.76 -18.36
CA GLU A 572 18.86 6.60 -18.58
C GLU A 572 19.91 6.34 -17.49
N VAL A 573 21.09 5.83 -17.85
CA VAL A 573 22.12 5.46 -16.86
C VAL A 573 23.56 5.81 -17.30
N PRO A 574 24.51 6.06 -16.39
CA PRO A 574 25.92 6.16 -16.76
C PRO A 574 26.47 4.82 -17.25
N VAL A 575 27.10 4.79 -18.43
CA VAL A 575 27.79 3.58 -18.94
C VAL A 575 29.07 3.34 -18.13
N ARG A 576 29.00 2.45 -17.13
CA ARG A 576 30.11 2.16 -16.19
C ARG A 576 30.11 0.70 -15.74
N PRO A 577 31.29 0.07 -15.50
CA PRO A 577 31.36 -1.36 -15.13
C PRO A 577 30.65 -1.75 -13.82
N GLY A 578 30.40 -0.80 -12.91
CA GLY A 578 29.67 -1.05 -11.66
C GLY A 578 28.16 -0.85 -11.76
N ILE A 579 27.65 -0.35 -12.90
CA ILE A 579 26.22 -0.17 -13.14
C ILE A 579 25.73 -1.34 -13.97
N ARG A 580 24.62 -1.96 -13.56
CA ARG A 580 24.04 -3.14 -14.20
C ARG A 580 22.52 -3.06 -14.17
N LEU A 581 21.91 -3.24 -15.33
CA LEU A 581 20.48 -3.46 -15.50
C LEU A 581 20.32 -4.88 -16.02
N HIS A 582 19.47 -5.66 -15.37
CA HIS A 582 19.15 -7.04 -15.73
C HIS A 582 17.66 -7.14 -16.02
N HIS A 583 17.32 -7.79 -17.13
CA HIS A 583 15.96 -8.10 -17.56
C HIS A 583 15.09 -6.83 -17.58
N ILE A 584 15.43 -5.90 -18.48
CA ILE A 584 14.69 -4.64 -18.66
C ILE A 584 13.90 -4.63 -19.97
N MET A 585 12.81 -3.87 -20.01
CA MET A 585 11.98 -3.71 -21.21
C MET A 585 11.29 -2.36 -21.31
N THR A 586 10.85 -2.05 -22.53
CA THR A 586 9.82 -1.03 -22.80
C THR A 586 8.65 -1.64 -23.57
N VAL A 587 7.43 -1.14 -23.39
CA VAL A 587 6.23 -1.62 -24.11
C VAL A 587 5.31 -0.46 -24.49
N ASN A 588 4.63 -0.59 -25.64
CA ASN A 588 3.65 0.37 -26.13
C ASN A 588 2.23 -0.14 -25.86
N LEU A 589 1.37 0.68 -25.26
CA LEU A 589 0.00 0.31 -24.89
C LEU A 589 -1.06 0.88 -25.85
N SER A 590 -0.67 1.26 -27.08
CA SER A 590 -1.47 1.88 -28.16
C SER A 590 -1.43 3.41 -28.25
N ALA A 591 -0.49 4.10 -27.58
CA ALA A 591 -0.33 5.55 -27.76
C ALA A 591 1.10 6.03 -27.41
N GLY A 592 1.64 6.96 -28.22
CA GLY A 592 3.00 7.47 -28.07
C GLY A 592 4.05 6.48 -28.60
N THR A 593 5.32 6.73 -28.30
CA THR A 593 6.45 5.82 -28.60
C THR A 593 7.59 6.04 -27.60
N ILE A 594 8.26 4.96 -27.21
CA ILE A 594 9.59 5.04 -26.59
C ILE A 594 10.61 4.61 -27.66
N ASP A 595 11.61 5.43 -27.93
CA ASP A 595 12.51 5.25 -29.08
C ASP A 595 13.58 4.19 -28.81
N HIS A 596 14.05 4.08 -27.56
CA HIS A 596 15.02 3.09 -27.12
C HIS A 596 14.73 2.56 -25.72
N VAL A 597 15.15 1.33 -25.42
CA VAL A 597 15.04 0.78 -24.06
C VAL A 597 15.94 1.56 -23.10
N VAL A 598 17.23 1.73 -23.41
CA VAL A 598 18.19 2.42 -22.55
C VAL A 598 19.29 3.13 -23.35
N ASN A 599 19.54 4.42 -23.07
CA ASN A 599 20.63 5.21 -23.64
C ASN A 599 20.88 5.04 -25.17
N GLY A 600 19.84 5.00 -26.01
CA GLY A 600 19.99 4.77 -27.46
C GLY A 600 20.14 3.30 -27.88
N VAL A 601 19.90 2.35 -26.97
CA VAL A 601 20.01 0.89 -27.18
C VAL A 601 18.66 0.19 -26.97
N GLY A 602 18.39 -0.82 -27.80
CA GLY A 602 17.07 -1.43 -27.97
C GLY A 602 16.28 -0.78 -29.10
N GLU A 603 15.38 -1.53 -29.71
CA GLU A 603 14.44 -1.01 -30.72
C GLU A 603 13.33 -0.15 -30.07
N ALA A 604 12.61 0.61 -30.88
CA ALA A 604 11.50 1.43 -30.40
C ALA A 604 10.30 0.58 -29.98
N ALA A 605 9.72 0.89 -28.82
CA ALA A 605 8.38 0.44 -28.43
C ALA A 605 7.35 1.34 -29.13
N GLY A 606 7.14 1.08 -30.42
CA GLY A 606 6.24 1.83 -31.30
C GLY A 606 4.87 1.18 -31.52
N MET A 607 4.05 1.88 -32.33
CA MET A 607 2.72 1.43 -32.74
C MET A 607 2.74 0.19 -33.67
N ASP A 608 3.91 -0.22 -34.16
CA ASP A 608 4.15 -1.47 -34.90
C ASP A 608 4.07 -2.72 -34.01
N ARG A 609 4.20 -2.57 -32.69
CA ARG A 609 4.36 -3.67 -31.72
C ARG A 609 3.60 -3.47 -30.41
N VAL A 610 2.39 -2.91 -30.50
CA VAL A 610 1.49 -2.71 -29.35
C VAL A 610 1.33 -4.00 -28.52
N GLY A 611 1.53 -3.90 -27.20
CA GLY A 611 1.45 -5.00 -26.25
C GLY A 611 2.64 -5.97 -26.23
N ALA A 612 3.60 -5.86 -27.16
CA ALA A 612 4.80 -6.68 -27.24
C ALA A 612 6.02 -5.90 -26.70
N PRO A 613 6.65 -6.33 -25.58
CA PRO A 613 7.79 -5.62 -25.03
C PRO A 613 9.05 -5.75 -25.88
N VAL A 614 9.87 -4.69 -25.88
CA VAL A 614 11.24 -4.71 -26.39
C VAL A 614 12.17 -4.96 -25.21
N TYR A 615 12.78 -6.15 -25.16
CA TYR A 615 13.63 -6.59 -24.06
C TYR A 615 15.12 -6.29 -24.27
N LEU A 616 15.84 -6.07 -23.17
CA LEU A 616 17.28 -6.26 -23.06
C LEU A 616 17.58 -7.11 -21.82
N GLU A 617 18.28 -8.23 -22.02
CA GLU A 617 18.68 -9.14 -20.94
C GLU A 617 19.66 -8.46 -19.96
N GLN A 618 20.67 -7.75 -20.49
CA GLN A 618 21.70 -7.09 -19.68
C GLN A 618 22.11 -5.74 -20.29
N TYR A 619 22.49 -4.79 -19.43
CA TYR A 619 23.09 -3.51 -19.86
C TYR A 619 23.97 -2.86 -18.76
N PRO A 620 25.10 -2.21 -19.08
CA PRO A 620 25.91 -2.31 -20.31
C PRO A 620 26.93 -3.46 -20.25
#